data_AF-A0A960KE38-F1
#
_entry.id   AF-A0A960KE38-F1
#
_cell.length_a   1.000
_cell.length_b   1.000
_cell.length_c   1.000
_cell.angle_alpha   90.00
_cell.angle_beta   90.00
_cell.angle_gamma   90.00
#
_symmetry.space_group_name_H-M   'P 1'
#
loop_
_entity.id
_entity.type
_entity.pdbx_description
1 polymer ?
#
loop_
_entity_poly.entity_id
_entity_poly.type
_entity_poly.pdbx_seq_one_letter_code
_entity_poly.pdbx_strand_id
1 'polypeptide(L)' 'MSEAPSRSAVVTGAAGWLGQNLVRSLASSDRAVIRCLVQSQDEAALLEVLSERIQPVVGDVRDPQAIEA' A
#
# COMPACT_ATOMS: atom_id res chain seq x y z
N MET A 1 14.57 23.65 10.12
CA MET A 1 14.93 22.24 9.85
C MET A 1 13.88 21.71 8.89
N SER A 2 14.24 21.38 7.65
CA SER A 2 13.28 20.79 6.71
C SER A 2 13.16 19.32 7.04
N GLU A 3 11.96 18.87 7.38
CA GLU A 3 11.64 17.43 7.41
C GLU A 3 11.94 16.88 6.01
N ALA A 4 12.76 15.83 5.91
CA ALA A 4 12.90 15.11 4.64
C ALA A 4 11.52 14.51 4.33
N PRO A 5 10.99 14.63 3.10
CA PRO A 5 9.69 14.08 2.79
C PRO A 5 9.66 12.61 3.16
N SER A 6 8.67 12.21 3.95
CA SER A 6 8.40 10.81 4.26
C SER A 6 8.35 10.05 2.94
N ARG A 7 9.15 8.98 2.80
CA ARG A 7 9.15 8.21 1.56
C ARG A 7 7.76 7.60 1.41
N SER A 8 7.20 7.63 0.21
CA SER A 8 5.91 6.99 -0.06
C SER A 8 6.12 5.92 -1.10
N ALA A 9 5.50 4.75 -0.89
CA ALA A 9 5.50 3.65 -1.84
C ALA A 9 4.05 3.31 -2.21
N VAL A 10 3.80 3.08 -3.50
CA VAL A 10 2.53 2.54 -3.99
C VAL A 10 2.79 1.12 -4.47
N VAL A 11 2.03 0.16 -3.97
CA VAL A 11 2.11 -1.25 -4.36
C VAL A 11 0.80 -1.65 -5.01
N THR A 12 0.84 -1.97 -6.29
CA THR A 12 -0.26 -2.60 -7.03
C THR A 12 -0.15 -4.11 -6.94
N GLY A 13 -1.28 -4.83 -6.96
CA GLY A 13 -1.27 -6.28 -6.76
C GLY A 13 -0.80 -6.66 -5.35
N ALA A 14 -1.03 -5.79 -4.37
CA ALA A 14 -0.51 -5.91 -3.01
C ALA A 14 -1.03 -7.15 -2.27
N ALA A 15 -2.24 -7.61 -2.61
CA ALA A 15 -2.83 -8.83 -2.06
C ALA A 15 -2.24 -10.13 -2.66
N GLY A 16 -1.53 -10.06 -3.78
CA GLY A 16 -0.87 -11.21 -4.40
C GLY A 16 0.38 -11.65 -3.64
N TRP A 17 0.88 -12.86 -3.93
CA TRP A 17 2.04 -13.43 -3.24
C TRP A 17 3.28 -12.52 -3.23
N LEU A 18 3.63 -11.95 -4.39
CA LEU A 18 4.78 -11.04 -4.48
C LEU A 18 4.50 -9.71 -3.77
N GLY A 19 3.29 -9.16 -3.96
CA GLY A 19 2.85 -7.92 -3.34
C GLY A 19 2.94 -7.97 -1.82
N GLN A 20 2.44 -9.05 -1.20
CA GLN A 20 2.48 -9.22 0.25
C GLN A 20 3.91 -9.27 0.81
N ASN A 21 4.82 -9.97 0.11
CA ASN A 21 6.23 -10.02 0.51
C ASN A 21 6.92 -8.66 0.36
N LEU A 22 6.62 -7.93 -0.72
CA LEU A 22 7.13 -6.58 -0.94
C LEU A 22 6.62 -5.61 0.14
N VAL A 23 5.32 -5.60 0.42
CA VAL A 23 4.71 -4.78 1.48
C VAL A 23 5.34 -5.07 2.83
N ARG A 24 5.54 -6.35 3.19
CA ARG A 24 6.21 -6.75 4.44
C ARG A 24 7.66 -6.25 4.52
N SER A 25 8.40 -6.34 3.42
CA SER A 25 9.78 -5.83 3.33
C SER A 25 9.84 -4.30 3.47
N LEU A 26 8.93 -3.59 2.80
CA LEU A 26 8.81 -2.13 2.88
C LEU A 26 8.40 -1.68 4.29
N ALA A 27 7.45 -2.37 4.93
CA ALA A 27 6.99 -2.05 6.29
C ALA A 27 8.09 -2.26 7.33
N SER A 28 8.99 -3.21 7.07
CA SER A 28 10.18 -3.46 7.91
C SER A 28 11.25 -2.36 7.75
N SER A 29 11.16 -1.53 6.70
CA SER A 29 12.02 -0.34 6.54
C SER A 29 11.39 0.87 7.24
N ASP A 30 12.19 1.62 8.00
CA ASP A 30 11.68 2.62 8.96
C ASP A 30 11.26 3.97 8.35
N ARG A 31 10.95 4.02 7.04
CA ARG A 31 10.90 5.31 6.32
C ARG A 31 9.74 5.53 5.38
N ALA A 32 8.85 4.55 5.17
CA ALA A 32 7.80 4.65 4.15
C ALA A 32 6.36 4.47 4.64
N VAL A 33 5.47 5.34 4.17
CA VAL A 33 4.01 5.09 4.10
C VAL A 33 3.74 4.25 2.86
N ILE A 34 2.95 3.18 2.99
CA ILE A 34 2.78 2.17 1.96
C ILE A 34 1.32 2.14 1.54
N ARG A 35 1.02 2.66 0.35
CA ARG A 35 -0.32 2.62 -0.24
C ARG A 35 -0.49 1.35 -1.05
N CYS A 36 -1.49 0.55 -0.69
CA CYS A 36 -1.72 -0.75 -1.33
C CYS A 36 -3.00 -0.69 -2.17
N LEU A 37 -2.88 -0.73 -3.49
CA LEU A 37 -4.06 -0.83 -4.36
C LEU A 37 -4.53 -2.29 -4.39
N VAL A 38 -5.77 -2.52 -3.95
CA VAL A 38 -6.42 -3.84 -3.83
C VAL A 38 -7.81 -3.81 -4.43
N GLN A 39 -8.35 -4.96 -4.83
CA GLN A 39 -9.61 -5.02 -5.58
C GLN A 39 -10.84 -5.20 -4.68
N SER A 40 -10.65 -5.53 -3.41
CA SER A 40 -11.76 -5.75 -2.48
C SER A 40 -11.48 -5.25 -1.06
N GLN A 41 -12.55 -5.06 -0.29
CA GLN A 41 -12.45 -4.71 1.13
C GLN A 41 -11.85 -5.85 1.96
N ASP A 42 -12.06 -7.11 1.58
CA ASP A 42 -11.47 -8.26 2.26
C ASP A 42 -9.94 -8.27 2.11
N GLU A 43 -9.45 -7.96 0.92
CA GLU A 43 -8.01 -7.80 0.67
C GLU A 43 -7.42 -6.61 1.45
N ALA A 44 -8.17 -5.50 1.55
CA ALA A 44 -7.77 -4.33 2.32
C ALA A 44 -7.58 -4.68 3.81
N ALA A 45 -8.60 -5.31 4.42
CA ALA A 45 -8.57 -5.70 5.83
C ALA A 45 -7.39 -6.62 6.18
N LEU A 46 -7.01 -7.53 5.28
CA LEU A 46 -5.85 -8.41 5.45
C LEU A 46 -4.51 -7.67 5.45
N LEU A 47 -4.40 -6.54 4.75
CA LEU A 47 -3.17 -5.74 4.69
C LEU A 47 -3.06 -4.74 5.84
N GLU A 48 -4.18 -4.17 6.31
CA GLU A 48 -4.21 -3.22 7.43
C GLU A 48 -3.63 -3.81 8.72
N VAL A 49 -3.89 -5.10 8.98
CA VAL A 49 -3.39 -5.79 10.17
C VAL A 49 -1.86 -5.96 10.21
N LEU A 50 -1.16 -5.74 9.09
CA LEU A 50 0.29 -5.95 9.01
C LEU A 50 1.09 -4.78 9.59
N SER A 51 0.60 -3.54 9.50
CA SER A 51 1.26 -2.34 10.02
C SER A 51 0.37 -1.12 9.89
N GLU A 52 0.40 -0.21 10.87
CA GLU A 52 -0.25 1.11 10.82
C GLU A 52 0.26 2.00 9.67
N ARG A 53 1.42 1.67 9.07
CA ARG A 53 2.00 2.38 7.93
C ARG A 53 1.42 1.94 6.59
N ILE A 54 0.60 0.89 6.57
CA ILE A 54 -0.06 0.37 5.38
C ILE A 54 -1.44 1.02 5.25
N GLN A 55 -1.68 1.64 4.10
CA GLN A 55 -2.92 2.33 3.76
C GLN A 55 -3.50 1.67 2.52
N PRO A 56 -4.36 0.64 2.66
CA PRO A 56 -5.00 0.06 1.49
C PRO A 56 -5.97 1.05 0.86
N VAL A 57 -6.05 0.98 -0.46
CA VAL A 57 -6.99 1.73 -1.29
C VAL A 57 -7.70 0.70 -2.15
N VAL A 58 -9.02 0.62 -2.01
CA VAL A 58 -9.83 -0.25 -2.86
C VAL A 58 -10.04 0.42 -4.21
N GLY A 59 -9.64 -0.26 -5.28
CA GLY A 59 -9.72 0.22 -6.65
C GLY A 59 -9.09 -0.74 -7.64
N ASP A 60 -9.06 -0.34 -8.90
CA ASP A 60 -8.49 -1.14 -9.98
C ASP A 60 -7.55 -0.30 -10.82
N VAL A 61 -6.36 -0.83 -11.12
CA VAL A 61 -5.38 -0.15 -11.99
C VAL A 61 -5.92 0.14 -13.40
N ARG A 62 -6.94 -0.62 -13.81
CA ARG A 62 -7.63 -0.51 -15.11
C ARG A 62 -8.67 0.61 -15.13
N ASP A 63 -9.06 1.14 -13.96
CA ASP A 63 -9.98 2.25 -13.84
C ASP A 63 -9.19 3.51 -13.41
N PRO A 64 -8.82 4.39 -14.35
CA PRO A 64 -8.05 5.59 -14.01
C PRO A 64 -8.78 6.52 -13.04
N GLN A 65 -10.12 6.54 -13.06
CA GLN A 65 -10.88 7.37 -12.12
C GLN A 65 -10.84 6.84 -10.69
N ALA A 66 -10.60 5.54 -10.51
CA ALA A 66 -10.42 4.94 -9.18
C ALA A 66 -9.07 5.27 -8.53
N ILE A 67 -8.12 5.87 -9.28
CA ILE A 67 -6.72 6.10 -8.84
C ILE A 67 -6.36 7.59 -8.83
N GLU A 68 -7.11 8.43 -9.55
CA GLU A 68 -6.99 9.89 -9.52
C GLU A 68 -7.62 10.43 -8.22
N ALA A 69 -6.77 10.78 -7.24
CA ALA A 69 -7.14 11.45 -6.00
C ALA A 69 -6.27 12.70 -5.77
#